data_AF-A0A2D9Y0Y2-F1
#
_entry.id   AF-A0A2D9Y0Y2-F1
#
_cell.length_a   1.000
_cell.length_b   1.000
_cell.length_c   1.000
_cell.angle_alpha   90.00
_cell.angle_beta   90.00
_cell.angle_gamma   90.00
#
_symmetry.space_group_name_H-M   'P 1'
#
loop_
_entity.id
_entity.type
_entity.pdbx_description
1 polymer ?
#
loop_
_entity_poly.entity_id
_entity_poly.type
_entity_poly.pdbx_seq_one_letter_code
_entity_poly.pdbx_strand_id
1 'polypeptide(L)'
;MNQLNDIIEEVLSKDKRNKFTFLTGAGISADSGVPTYRGSDGIWVKGTRYHKPEEFGTYKYFKENQEEVWQYILFRKKMIENAKPNESHKILANLEKILGDRFHLITQNIDNLHRRAGNKNIYEVHGNYREVKCSVDCKEILPIPNNLTGKDIEEELRKDEIDSLKCPECGNWLRPNILWFDEYYDEKTNKKFSSLKVAKNSGVLFIVGTSGATNLPIEIARTTLKYGGYVVDMNIEDNHFTELLKDKKRAIIVRERSSDILPIIKEQIEKSIEQGV
;
A
#
# COMPACT_ATOMS: atom_id res chain seq x y z
N MET A 1 6.78 -16.84 18.57
CA MET A 1 7.45 -15.67 19.18
C MET A 1 8.96 -15.83 19.28
N ASN A 2 9.51 -16.91 19.87
CA ASN A 2 10.98 -17.08 19.97
C ASN A 2 11.70 -16.99 18.61
N GLN A 3 11.19 -17.69 17.60
CA GLN A 3 11.76 -17.63 16.24
C GLN A 3 11.74 -16.22 15.61
N LEU A 4 10.78 -15.37 16.01
CA LEU A 4 10.69 -13.99 15.53
C LEU A 4 11.78 -13.12 16.16
N ASN A 5 12.05 -13.31 17.45
CA ASN A 5 13.17 -12.67 18.15
C ASN A 5 14.49 -13.03 17.49
N ASP A 6 14.74 -14.32 17.27
CA ASP A 6 15.98 -14.81 16.69
C ASP A 6 16.24 -14.16 15.31
N ILE A 7 15.18 -14.00 14.49
CA ILE A 7 15.27 -13.30 13.20
C ILE A 7 15.59 -11.82 13.39
N ILE A 8 14.92 -11.13 14.32
CA ILE A 8 15.16 -9.70 14.58
C ILE A 8 16.60 -9.48 15.05
N GLU A 9 17.11 -10.28 15.97
CA GLU A 9 18.49 -10.20 16.47
C GLU A 9 19.52 -10.56 15.38
N GLU A 10 19.28 -11.60 14.59
CA GLU A 10 20.14 -11.95 13.45
C GLU A 10 20.16 -10.83 12.41
N VAL A 11 19.01 -10.19 12.18
CA VAL A 11 18.92 -9.06 11.26
C VAL A 11 19.45 -7.79 11.91
N LEU A 12 19.47 -7.58 13.21
CA LEU A 12 20.12 -6.40 13.79
C LEU A 12 21.64 -6.50 13.70
N SER A 13 22.20 -7.68 14.01
CA SER A 13 23.64 -7.92 14.16
C SER A 13 24.51 -7.90 12.90
N LYS A 14 23.94 -7.87 11.68
CA LYS A 14 24.76 -7.81 10.43
C LYS A 14 24.85 -6.36 9.88
N ASP A 15 25.89 -6.09 9.10
CA ASP A 15 26.07 -4.77 8.45
C ASP A 15 25.64 -4.74 6.97
N LYS A 16 25.54 -5.91 6.31
CA LYS A 16 25.30 -6.02 4.86
C LYS A 16 24.09 -6.92 4.57
N ARG A 17 22.91 -6.31 4.35
CA ARG A 17 21.55 -6.89 4.15
C ARG A 17 20.66 -6.93 5.40
N ASN A 18 20.45 -5.75 5.97
CA ASN A 18 19.95 -5.57 7.33
C ASN A 18 18.75 -4.63 7.42
N LYS A 19 18.07 -4.50 6.29
CA LYS A 19 16.88 -3.66 6.19
C LYS A 19 15.67 -4.39 6.74
N PHE A 20 14.92 -3.66 7.55
CA PHE A 20 13.59 -4.00 8.02
C PHE A 20 12.61 -3.41 7.01
N THR A 21 12.07 -4.27 6.16
CA THR A 21 11.12 -3.85 5.13
C THR A 21 9.73 -4.27 5.52
N PHE A 22 8.77 -3.36 5.42
CA PHE A 22 7.36 -3.62 5.65
C PHE A 22 6.60 -3.48 4.34
N LEU A 23 5.88 -4.51 3.92
CA LEU A 23 4.98 -4.51 2.78
C LEU A 23 3.54 -4.54 3.29
N THR A 24 2.80 -3.43 3.14
CA THR A 24 1.43 -3.33 3.64
C THR A 24 0.39 -3.38 2.53
N GLY A 25 -0.80 -3.88 2.86
CA GLY A 25 -2.00 -3.73 2.04
C GLY A 25 -3.22 -3.31 2.86
N ALA A 26 -4.42 -3.44 2.28
CA ALA A 26 -5.63 -2.83 2.83
C ALA A 26 -5.97 -3.25 4.26
N GLY A 27 -5.55 -4.45 4.69
CA GLY A 27 -5.79 -4.96 6.04
C GLY A 27 -5.16 -4.14 7.16
N ILE A 28 -4.06 -3.41 6.92
CA ILE A 28 -3.51 -2.49 7.93
C ILE A 28 -4.43 -1.28 8.18
N SER A 29 -5.21 -0.89 7.16
CA SER A 29 -6.12 0.25 7.20
C SER A 29 -7.54 -0.12 7.66
N ALA A 30 -7.82 -1.42 7.85
CA ALA A 30 -9.12 -1.90 8.30
C ALA A 30 -9.52 -1.29 9.64
N ASP A 31 -8.62 -1.30 10.64
CA ASP A 31 -8.90 -0.70 11.96
C ASP A 31 -8.94 0.85 11.93
N SER A 32 -8.63 1.46 10.77
CA SER A 32 -8.83 2.90 10.53
C SER A 32 -10.21 3.20 9.94
N GLY A 33 -11.06 2.19 9.76
CA GLY A 33 -12.38 2.30 9.14
C GLY A 33 -12.34 2.36 7.61
N VAL A 34 -11.18 2.12 6.98
CA VAL A 34 -11.07 2.02 5.52
C VAL A 34 -11.43 0.58 5.11
N PRO A 35 -12.49 0.37 4.33
CA PRO A 35 -12.89 -0.97 3.96
C PRO A 35 -11.83 -1.66 3.11
N THR A 36 -11.71 -2.98 3.28
CA THR A 36 -10.76 -3.79 2.52
C THR A 36 -11.37 -4.25 1.20
N TYR A 37 -10.58 -4.89 0.35
CA TYR A 37 -11.07 -5.55 -0.88
C TYR A 37 -11.50 -7.01 -0.63
N ARG A 38 -11.57 -7.46 0.63
CA ARG A 38 -11.99 -8.82 1.01
C ARG A 38 -13.41 -8.84 1.57
N GLY A 39 -14.12 -9.93 1.31
CA GLY A 39 -15.38 -10.26 1.97
C GLY A 39 -16.57 -9.36 1.62
N SER A 40 -17.60 -9.41 2.46
CA SER A 40 -18.82 -8.57 2.38
C SER A 40 -18.54 -7.09 2.58
N ASP A 41 -17.41 -6.74 3.19
CA ASP A 41 -16.95 -5.37 3.45
C ASP A 41 -16.20 -4.76 2.27
N GLY A 42 -15.98 -5.54 1.20
CA GLY A 42 -15.61 -4.98 -0.10
C GLY A 42 -16.54 -3.81 -0.40
N ILE A 43 -16.00 -2.67 -0.84
CA ILE A 43 -16.82 -1.53 -1.26
C ILE A 43 -17.54 -1.93 -2.55
N TRP A 44 -18.57 -2.77 -2.42
CA TRP A 44 -19.52 -3.18 -3.42
C TRP A 44 -20.47 -2.00 -3.53
N VAL A 45 -20.14 -1.05 -4.41
CA VAL A 45 -20.83 0.24 -4.42
C VAL A 45 -22.30 0.02 -4.76
N LYS A 46 -23.13 0.28 -3.77
CA LYS A 46 -24.54 0.55 -3.96
C LYS A 46 -24.61 1.84 -4.79
N GLY A 47 -24.97 1.75 -6.07
CA GLY A 47 -25.11 2.90 -6.96
C GLY A 47 -24.31 2.87 -8.27
N THR A 48 -23.27 2.02 -8.42
CA THR A 48 -22.58 1.86 -9.72
C THR A 48 -23.24 0.78 -10.56
N ARG A 49 -23.26 0.95 -11.89
CA ARG A 49 -23.83 -0.03 -12.83
C ARG A 49 -23.07 -1.37 -12.84
N TYR A 50 -21.82 -1.37 -12.37
CA TYR A 50 -20.92 -2.52 -12.32
C TYR A 50 -20.47 -2.78 -10.89
N HIS A 51 -20.49 -4.06 -10.51
CA HIS A 51 -20.36 -4.46 -9.12
C HIS A 51 -18.92 -4.88 -8.74
N LYS A 52 -17.94 -4.92 -9.66
CA LYS A 52 -16.61 -5.45 -9.34
C LYS A 52 -15.48 -4.42 -9.53
N PRO A 53 -14.55 -4.29 -8.56
CA PRO A 53 -13.36 -3.44 -8.71
C PRO A 53 -12.53 -3.73 -9.97
N GLU A 54 -12.48 -4.98 -10.44
CA GLU A 54 -11.74 -5.41 -11.61
C GLU A 54 -12.36 -4.97 -12.94
N GLU A 55 -13.66 -4.65 -12.95
CA GLU A 55 -14.35 -4.11 -14.12
C GLU A 55 -14.19 -2.58 -14.16
N PHE A 56 -14.50 -1.95 -13.03
CA PHE A 56 -14.52 -0.49 -12.88
C PHE A 56 -13.11 0.13 -12.81
N GLY A 57 -12.17 -0.53 -12.12
CA GLY A 57 -10.80 -0.07 -11.91
C GLY A 57 -9.88 -0.33 -13.11
N THR A 58 -10.35 -0.03 -14.32
CA THR A 58 -9.63 -0.26 -15.58
C THR A 58 -9.54 1.02 -16.42
N TYR A 59 -8.46 1.16 -17.19
CA TYR A 59 -8.30 2.22 -18.18
C TYR A 59 -9.35 2.12 -19.28
N LYS A 60 -9.69 0.89 -19.67
CA LYS A 60 -10.81 0.62 -20.58
C LYS A 60 -12.11 1.24 -20.09
N TYR A 61 -12.51 1.02 -18.83
CA TYR A 61 -13.74 1.58 -18.27
C TYR A 61 -13.71 3.11 -18.22
N PHE A 62 -12.58 3.66 -17.77
CA PHE A 62 -12.40 5.11 -17.67
C PHE A 62 -12.56 5.82 -19.02
N LYS A 63 -12.11 5.23 -20.14
CA LYS A 63 -12.26 5.86 -21.46
C LYS A 63 -13.71 6.14 -21.85
N GLU A 64 -14.65 5.34 -21.35
CA GLU A 64 -16.06 5.44 -21.68
C GLU A 64 -16.86 6.15 -20.58
N ASN A 65 -16.35 6.16 -19.33
CA ASN A 65 -17.11 6.59 -18.14
C ASN A 65 -16.27 7.49 -17.20
N GLN A 66 -15.59 8.51 -17.72
CA GLN A 66 -14.66 9.34 -16.93
C GLN A 66 -15.30 9.98 -15.70
N GLU A 67 -16.50 10.54 -15.86
CA GLU A 67 -17.21 11.24 -14.79
C GLU A 67 -17.64 10.29 -13.68
N GLU A 68 -18.19 9.13 -14.01
CA GLU A 68 -18.55 8.10 -13.04
C GLU A 68 -17.31 7.62 -12.26
N VAL A 69 -16.19 7.42 -12.96
CA VAL A 69 -14.94 7.06 -12.29
C VAL A 69 -14.51 8.12 -11.29
N TRP A 70 -14.57 9.38 -11.68
CA TRP A 70 -14.21 10.50 -10.81
C TRP A 70 -15.16 10.65 -9.63
N GLN A 71 -16.47 10.51 -9.84
CA GLN A 71 -17.47 10.54 -8.77
C GLN A 71 -17.16 9.50 -7.69
N TYR A 72 -16.85 8.26 -8.10
CA TYR A 72 -16.45 7.22 -7.17
C TYR A 72 -15.12 7.51 -6.47
N ILE A 73 -14.13 8.06 -7.17
CA ILE A 73 -12.84 8.43 -6.57
C ILE A 73 -13.05 9.52 -5.51
N LEU A 74 -13.91 10.51 -5.74
CA LEU A 74 -14.24 11.56 -4.77
C LEU A 74 -15.07 11.01 -3.61
N PHE A 75 -15.95 10.04 -3.84
CA PHE A 75 -16.62 9.31 -2.77
C PHE A 75 -15.60 8.57 -1.86
N ARG A 76 -14.67 7.83 -2.46
CA ARG A 76 -13.59 7.17 -1.70
C ARG A 76 -12.70 8.17 -0.98
N LYS A 77 -12.39 9.30 -1.61
CA LYS A 77 -11.62 10.39 -1.00
C LYS A 77 -12.30 10.88 0.28
N LYS A 78 -13.62 11.12 0.27
CA LYS A 78 -14.39 11.49 1.47
C LYS A 78 -14.20 10.48 2.61
N MET A 79 -14.32 9.19 2.31
CA MET A 79 -14.13 8.12 3.30
C MET A 79 -12.71 8.12 3.88
N ILE A 80 -11.70 8.21 3.01
CA ILE A 80 -10.28 8.18 3.41
C ILE A 80 -9.89 9.42 4.23
N GLU A 81 -10.41 10.59 3.89
CA GLU A 81 -10.16 11.84 4.62
C GLU A 81 -10.73 11.80 6.05
N ASN A 82 -11.87 11.12 6.23
CA ASN A 82 -12.49 10.91 7.54
C ASN A 82 -11.75 9.86 8.39
N ALA A 83 -11.10 8.87 7.75
CA ALA A 83 -10.28 7.88 8.46
C ALA A 83 -9.07 8.55 9.13
N LYS A 84 -8.57 7.98 10.24
CA LYS A 84 -7.33 8.42 10.91
C LYS A 84 -6.34 7.26 11.01
N PRO A 85 -5.02 7.51 10.98
CA PRO A 85 -4.06 6.44 11.16
C PRO A 85 -4.25 5.74 12.51
N ASN A 86 -4.41 4.42 12.47
CA ASN A 86 -4.48 3.57 13.67
C ASN A 86 -3.09 3.32 14.29
N GLU A 87 -3.05 2.52 15.36
CA GLU A 87 -1.81 2.20 16.08
C GLU A 87 -0.76 1.50 15.20
N SER A 88 -1.16 0.61 14.29
CA SER A 88 -0.24 -0.05 13.36
C SER A 88 0.54 0.96 12.51
N HIS A 89 -0.13 1.98 11.97
CA HIS A 89 0.54 3.03 11.19
C HIS A 89 1.49 3.86 12.06
N LYS A 90 1.08 4.21 13.28
CA LYS A 90 1.90 4.97 14.23
C LYS A 90 3.15 4.19 14.65
N ILE A 91 3.03 2.88 14.85
CA ILE A 91 4.15 1.99 15.15
C ILE A 91 5.15 1.97 13.99
N LEU A 92 4.69 1.83 12.75
CA LEU A 92 5.58 1.87 11.59
C LEU A 92 6.26 3.24 11.42
N ALA A 93 5.56 4.34 11.71
CA ALA A 93 6.16 5.68 11.73
C ALA A 93 7.19 5.86 12.85
N ASN A 94 7.01 5.20 13.99
CA ASN A 94 7.97 5.20 15.08
C ASN A 94 9.18 4.31 14.77
N LEU A 95 8.98 3.13 14.21
CA LEU A 95 10.06 2.24 13.76
C LEU A 95 10.93 2.88 12.69
N GLU A 96 10.36 3.69 11.79
CA GLU A 96 11.15 4.49 10.84
C GLU A 96 12.16 5.41 11.55
N LYS A 97 11.78 6.00 12.68
CA LYS A 97 12.67 6.88 13.47
C LYS A 97 13.75 6.08 14.19
N ILE A 98 13.41 4.92 14.75
CA ILE A 98 14.33 4.06 15.51
C ILE A 98 15.38 3.43 14.59
N LEU A 99 14.94 2.89 13.45
CA LEU A 99 15.79 2.12 12.54
C LEU A 99 16.49 2.98 11.48
N GLY A 100 16.06 4.23 11.28
CA GLY A 100 16.66 5.15 10.31
C GLY A 100 16.71 4.54 8.90
N ASP A 101 17.89 4.58 8.27
CA ASP A 101 18.14 4.08 6.92
C ASP A 101 17.90 2.56 6.74
N ARG A 102 17.76 1.83 7.86
CA ARG A 102 17.43 0.40 7.83
C ARG A 102 15.94 0.16 7.65
N PHE A 103 15.07 1.15 7.85
CA PHE A 103 13.63 1.01 7.66
C PHE A 103 13.21 1.30 6.22
N HIS A 104 12.35 0.44 5.68
CA HIS A 104 11.68 0.70 4.42
C HIS A 104 10.20 0.30 4.47
N LEU A 105 9.35 1.13 3.88
CA LEU A 105 7.93 0.87 3.79
C LEU A 105 7.48 0.82 2.33
N ILE A 106 7.00 -0.34 1.91
CA ILE A 106 6.34 -0.55 0.63
C ILE A 106 4.84 -0.68 0.92
N THR A 107 4.00 0.06 0.21
CA THR A 107 2.55 -0.01 0.45
C THR A 107 1.78 -0.13 -0.86
N GLN A 108 0.81 -1.04 -0.85
CA GLN A 108 -0.24 -1.15 -1.88
C GLN A 108 -1.34 -0.11 -1.65
N ASN A 109 -1.42 0.49 -0.45
CA ASN A 109 -2.51 1.37 -0.11
C ASN A 109 -2.31 2.73 -0.76
N ILE A 110 -3.38 3.23 -1.38
CA ILE A 110 -3.42 4.57 -1.96
C ILE A 110 -3.86 5.63 -0.93
N ASP A 111 -4.28 5.22 0.27
CA ASP A 111 -5.05 5.99 1.26
C ASP A 111 -4.28 7.09 2.01
N ASN A 112 -2.96 7.19 1.81
CA ASN A 112 -2.10 8.19 2.43
C ASN A 112 -2.05 8.13 3.98
N LEU A 113 -2.53 7.06 4.63
CA LEU A 113 -2.54 6.94 6.10
C LEU A 113 -1.13 6.83 6.70
N HIS A 114 -0.21 6.13 6.01
CA HIS A 114 1.20 6.08 6.41
C HIS A 114 1.85 7.46 6.45
N ARG A 115 1.65 8.28 5.41
CA ARG A 115 2.15 9.67 5.40
C ARG A 115 1.55 10.49 6.54
N ARG A 116 0.25 10.33 6.81
CA ARG A 116 -0.45 11.02 7.91
C ARG A 116 0.01 10.55 9.29
N ALA A 117 0.49 9.31 9.42
CA ALA A 117 1.10 8.80 10.65
C ALA A 117 2.53 9.33 10.88
N GLY A 118 3.17 9.85 9.83
CA GLY A 118 4.49 10.47 9.88
C GLY A 118 5.58 9.71 9.14
N ASN A 119 5.25 8.63 8.42
CA ASN A 119 6.22 7.96 7.56
C ASN A 119 6.65 8.88 6.40
N LYS A 120 7.95 8.92 6.11
CA LYS A 120 8.51 9.78 5.05
C LYS A 120 8.96 8.96 3.84
N ASN A 121 9.65 7.85 4.10
CA ASN A 121 10.25 7.01 3.07
C ASN A 121 9.32 5.86 2.66
N ILE A 122 8.41 6.14 1.73
CA ILE A 122 7.35 5.20 1.31
C ILE A 122 7.46 4.90 -0.19
N TYR A 123 7.37 3.62 -0.55
CA TYR A 123 7.20 3.14 -1.91
C TYR A 123 5.72 2.79 -2.15
N GLU A 124 4.96 3.76 -2.68
CA GLU A 124 3.53 3.63 -2.99
C GLU A 124 3.37 2.89 -4.33
N VAL A 125 3.26 1.55 -4.27
CA VAL A 125 3.35 0.71 -5.47
C VAL A 125 2.06 0.64 -6.29
N HIS A 126 0.95 1.16 -5.78
CA HIS A 126 -0.30 1.33 -6.54
C HIS A 126 -0.64 2.80 -6.79
N GLY A 127 0.31 3.71 -6.56
CA GLY A 127 0.10 5.15 -6.70
C GLY A 127 -0.54 5.80 -5.48
N ASN A 128 -1.13 6.99 -5.66
CA ASN A 128 -1.62 7.83 -4.57
C ASN A 128 -2.90 8.58 -5.00
N TYR A 129 -3.96 8.57 -4.17
CA TYR A 129 -5.22 9.25 -4.53
C TYR A 129 -5.10 10.78 -4.61
N ARG A 130 -4.05 11.36 -4.02
CA ARG A 130 -3.79 12.82 -3.98
C ARG A 130 -3.10 13.31 -5.24
N GLU A 131 -2.81 12.42 -6.17
CA GLU A 131 -2.11 12.70 -7.41
C GLU A 131 -2.97 12.33 -8.62
N VAL A 132 -2.76 13.04 -9.72
CA VAL A 132 -3.43 12.82 -11.00
C VAL A 132 -2.40 12.78 -12.12
N LYS A 133 -2.71 12.06 -13.19
CA LYS A 133 -1.92 12.02 -14.42
C LYS A 133 -2.82 12.24 -15.63
N CYS A 134 -2.25 12.74 -16.73
CA CYS A 134 -2.98 12.80 -17.99
C CYS A 134 -3.35 11.39 -18.46
N SER A 135 -4.59 11.18 -18.89
CA SER A 135 -5.07 9.86 -19.33
C SER A 135 -4.36 9.32 -20.57
N VAL A 136 -3.64 10.16 -21.31
CA VAL A 136 -2.83 9.79 -22.48
C VAL A 136 -1.32 10.02 -22.24
N ASP A 137 -0.92 10.14 -20.96
CA ASP A 137 0.46 10.25 -20.50
C ASP A 137 1.29 11.38 -21.16
N CYS A 138 0.64 12.47 -21.59
CA CYS A 138 1.33 13.61 -22.21
C CYS A 138 2.05 14.54 -21.22
N LYS A 139 1.81 14.39 -19.92
CA LYS A 139 2.37 15.24 -18.86
C LYS A 139 2.83 14.40 -17.66
N GLU A 140 3.76 14.96 -16.90
CA GLU A 140 4.11 14.53 -15.55
C GLU A 140 2.91 14.54 -14.59
N ILE A 141 3.06 13.79 -13.49
CA ILE A 141 2.10 13.66 -12.40
C ILE A 141 1.88 15.02 -11.74
N LEU A 142 0.63 15.35 -11.44
CA LEU A 142 0.21 16.59 -10.79
C LEU A 142 -0.49 16.29 -9.45
N PRO A 143 -0.52 17.23 -8.50
CA PRO A 143 -1.44 17.12 -7.37
C PRO A 143 -2.89 17.17 -7.86
N ILE A 144 -3.78 16.50 -7.14
CA ILE A 144 -5.23 16.60 -7.38
C ILE A 144 -5.68 18.07 -7.23
N PRO A 145 -6.51 18.61 -8.14
CA PRO A 145 -7.02 19.97 -8.03
C PRO A 145 -7.73 20.24 -6.69
N ASN A 146 -7.49 21.42 -6.10
CA ASN A 146 -7.98 21.77 -4.77
C ASN A 146 -9.51 21.88 -4.68
N ASN A 147 -10.20 22.15 -5.79
CA ASN A 147 -11.68 22.23 -5.81
C ASN A 147 -12.36 20.84 -5.83
N LEU A 148 -11.59 19.77 -6.00
CA LEU A 148 -12.09 18.39 -5.93
C LEU A 148 -12.10 17.91 -4.48
N THR A 149 -13.18 18.19 -3.77
CA THR A 149 -13.42 17.69 -2.41
C THR A 149 -14.09 16.32 -2.43
N GLY A 150 -14.04 15.60 -1.30
CA GLY A 150 -14.77 14.36 -1.16
C GLY A 150 -16.29 14.57 -1.29
N LYS A 151 -16.97 13.62 -1.95
CA LYS A 151 -18.40 13.70 -2.28
C LYS A 151 -19.21 12.51 -1.72
N ASP A 152 -20.53 12.64 -1.66
CA ASP A 152 -21.40 11.47 -1.50
C ASP A 152 -21.54 10.70 -2.82
N ILE A 153 -21.88 9.41 -2.76
CA ILE A 153 -21.89 8.56 -3.97
C ILE A 153 -22.90 9.01 -5.02
N GLU A 154 -24.02 9.59 -4.58
CA GLU A 154 -25.09 10.12 -5.46
C GLU A 154 -24.85 11.58 -5.88
N GLU A 155 -23.80 12.23 -5.36
CA GLU A 155 -23.52 13.63 -5.67
C GLU A 155 -22.80 13.75 -7.02
N GLU A 156 -23.44 14.40 -7.99
CA GLU A 156 -22.87 14.61 -9.32
C GLU A 156 -21.65 15.56 -9.30
N LEU A 157 -20.83 15.45 -10.35
CA LEU A 157 -19.73 16.39 -10.58
C LEU A 157 -20.28 17.73 -11.07
N ARG A 158 -19.83 18.82 -10.46
CA ARG A 158 -20.12 20.17 -10.93
C ARG A 158 -19.28 20.49 -12.16
N LYS A 159 -19.75 21.45 -12.95
CA LYS A 159 -19.04 21.91 -14.16
C LYS A 159 -17.60 22.38 -13.86
N ASP A 160 -17.41 23.14 -12.78
CA ASP A 160 -16.08 23.62 -12.37
C ASP A 160 -15.13 22.46 -11.99
N GLU A 161 -15.67 21.36 -11.46
CA GLU A 161 -14.89 20.16 -11.14
C GLU A 161 -14.49 19.41 -12.40
N ILE A 162 -15.42 19.26 -13.35
CA ILE A 162 -15.16 18.64 -14.67
C ILE A 162 -14.11 19.42 -15.45
N ASP A 163 -14.19 20.75 -15.44
CA ASP A 163 -13.21 21.61 -16.11
C ASP A 163 -11.81 21.46 -15.49
N SER A 164 -11.71 21.38 -14.15
CA SER A 164 -10.46 21.08 -13.43
C SER A 164 -9.89 19.69 -13.70
N LEU A 165 -10.72 18.76 -14.21
CA LEU A 165 -10.32 17.41 -14.59
C LEU A 165 -9.80 17.32 -16.02
N LYS A 166 -9.58 18.44 -16.70
CA LYS A 166 -8.91 18.50 -18.00
C LYS A 166 -7.43 18.79 -17.83
N CYS A 167 -6.62 18.09 -18.63
CA CYS A 167 -5.18 18.28 -18.66
C CYS A 167 -4.88 19.68 -19.22
N PRO A 168 -4.10 20.50 -18.50
CA PRO A 168 -3.82 21.88 -18.94
C PRO A 168 -2.98 21.96 -20.21
N GLU A 169 -2.33 20.87 -20.64
CA GLU A 169 -1.46 20.85 -21.83
C GLU A 169 -2.21 20.41 -23.10
N CYS A 170 -3.07 19.39 -22.99
CA CYS A 170 -3.68 18.76 -24.17
C CYS A 170 -5.21 18.68 -24.12
N GLY A 171 -5.84 19.14 -23.04
CA GLY A 171 -7.29 19.11 -22.88
C GLY A 171 -7.92 17.73 -22.65
N ASN A 172 -7.16 16.63 -22.75
CA ASN A 172 -7.65 15.29 -22.39
C ASN A 172 -7.95 15.20 -20.90
N TRP A 173 -8.75 14.21 -20.50
CA TRP A 173 -9.04 13.97 -19.09
C TRP A 173 -7.77 13.69 -18.27
N LEU A 174 -7.71 14.28 -17.08
CA LEU A 174 -6.90 13.79 -15.98
C LEU A 174 -7.58 12.55 -15.40
N ARG A 175 -6.78 11.62 -14.91
CA ARG A 175 -7.21 10.44 -14.15
C ARG A 175 -6.42 10.39 -12.83
N PRO A 176 -6.92 9.69 -11.80
CA PRO A 176 -6.11 9.45 -10.60
C PRO A 176 -4.80 8.74 -10.97
N ASN A 177 -3.71 9.11 -10.30
CA ASN A 177 -2.43 8.41 -10.40
C ASN A 177 -2.47 7.14 -9.53
N ILE A 178 -3.35 6.21 -9.92
CA ILE A 178 -3.57 4.91 -9.28
C ILE A 178 -3.38 3.85 -10.36
N LEU A 179 -2.70 2.75 -10.02
CA LEU A 179 -2.54 1.61 -10.91
C LEU A 179 -3.87 0.89 -11.10
N TRP A 180 -4.30 0.75 -12.34
CA TRP A 180 -5.50 0.01 -12.72
C TRP A 180 -5.21 -1.45 -13.11
N PHE A 181 -6.23 -2.29 -13.06
CA PHE A 181 -6.11 -3.75 -13.24
C PHE A 181 -5.60 -4.16 -14.63
N ASP A 182 -5.83 -3.33 -15.65
CA ASP A 182 -5.38 -3.50 -17.03
C ASP A 182 -4.08 -2.72 -17.35
N GLU A 183 -3.37 -2.24 -16.33
CA GLU A 183 -2.09 -1.55 -16.45
C GLU A 183 -0.90 -2.39 -15.95
N TYR A 184 0.30 -1.91 -16.28
CA TYR A 184 1.55 -2.52 -15.85
C TYR A 184 2.29 -1.62 -14.87
N TYR A 185 2.95 -2.23 -13.89
CA TYR A 185 3.84 -1.52 -12.99
C TYR A 185 5.01 -0.89 -13.75
N ASP A 186 5.26 0.38 -13.46
CA ASP A 186 6.45 1.11 -13.89
C ASP A 186 7.19 1.76 -12.71
N GLU A 187 8.36 2.36 -12.96
CA GLU A 187 9.14 3.01 -11.91
C GLU A 187 8.63 4.41 -11.56
N LYS A 188 8.19 5.16 -12.56
CA LYS A 188 7.76 6.56 -12.43
C LYS A 188 6.57 6.66 -11.48
N THR A 189 5.53 5.86 -11.73
CA THR A 189 4.24 5.90 -11.03
C THR A 189 4.15 4.88 -9.88
N ASN A 190 4.77 3.70 -10.02
CA ASN A 190 4.57 2.57 -9.10
C ASN A 190 5.83 2.10 -8.38
N LYS A 191 6.97 2.77 -8.57
CA LYS A 191 8.24 2.45 -7.87
C LYS A 191 8.65 0.98 -8.01
N LYS A 192 8.34 0.34 -9.14
CA LYS A 192 8.55 -1.10 -9.37
C LYS A 192 9.99 -1.54 -9.12
N PHE A 193 10.97 -0.90 -9.75
CA PHE A 193 12.36 -1.31 -9.63
C PHE A 193 12.94 -0.90 -8.28
N SER A 194 12.54 0.25 -7.76
CA SER A 194 12.95 0.72 -6.43
C SER A 194 12.48 -0.20 -5.30
N SER A 195 11.22 -0.63 -5.32
CA SER A 195 10.67 -1.58 -4.34
C SER A 195 11.33 -2.96 -4.44
N LEU A 196 11.60 -3.48 -5.64
CA LEU A 196 12.35 -4.72 -5.83
C LEU A 196 13.82 -4.59 -5.37
N LYS A 197 14.44 -3.42 -5.56
CA LYS A 197 15.80 -3.14 -5.05
C LYS A 197 15.82 -3.16 -3.53
N VAL A 198 14.80 -2.60 -2.87
CA VAL A 198 14.65 -2.72 -1.42
C VAL A 198 14.50 -4.18 -1.01
N ALA A 199 13.59 -4.92 -1.64
CA ALA A 199 13.35 -6.35 -1.37
C ALA A 199 14.64 -7.18 -1.45
N LYS A 200 15.47 -6.95 -2.46
CA LYS A 200 16.79 -7.60 -2.62
C LYS A 200 17.75 -7.38 -1.44
N ASN A 201 17.62 -6.24 -0.74
CA ASN A 201 18.51 -5.86 0.35
C ASN A 201 17.86 -6.01 1.75
N SER A 202 16.62 -6.51 1.81
CA SER A 202 15.91 -6.79 3.06
C SER A 202 16.58 -7.93 3.82
N GLY A 203 16.89 -7.70 5.09
CA GLY A 203 17.23 -8.78 6.03
C GLY A 203 15.97 -9.52 6.46
N VAL A 204 14.88 -8.77 6.64
CA VAL A 204 13.54 -9.30 6.88
C VAL A 204 12.50 -8.44 6.13
N LEU A 205 11.53 -9.10 5.53
CA LEU A 205 10.32 -8.53 4.97
C LEU A 205 9.12 -8.93 5.82
N PHE A 206 8.46 -7.96 6.42
CA PHE A 206 7.17 -8.12 7.08
C PHE A 206 6.05 -7.82 6.10
N ILE A 207 5.23 -8.80 5.79
CA ILE A 207 4.02 -8.64 4.97
C ILE A 207 2.86 -8.40 5.93
N VAL A 208 2.17 -7.28 5.79
CA VAL A 208 1.17 -6.80 6.77
C VAL A 208 -0.17 -6.58 6.10
N GLY A 209 -1.14 -7.44 6.40
CA GLY A 209 -2.54 -7.22 6.01
C GLY A 209 -2.77 -7.12 4.50
N THR A 210 -2.14 -7.96 3.68
CA THR A 210 -2.39 -8.03 2.22
C THR A 210 -2.72 -9.45 1.76
N SER A 211 -3.62 -9.59 0.79
CA SER A 211 -3.92 -10.89 0.17
C SER A 211 -2.84 -11.40 -0.77
N GLY A 212 -1.95 -10.55 -1.26
CA GLY A 212 -0.99 -10.93 -2.30
C GLY A 212 -1.65 -11.27 -3.64
N ALA A 213 -2.88 -10.82 -3.89
CA ALA A 213 -3.59 -11.10 -5.14
C ALA A 213 -3.00 -10.36 -6.35
N THR A 214 -2.19 -9.32 -6.14
CA THR A 214 -1.47 -8.61 -7.20
C THR A 214 -0.03 -9.13 -7.32
N ASN A 215 0.54 -9.06 -8.53
CA ASN A 215 1.80 -9.71 -8.86
C ASN A 215 3.04 -9.11 -8.15
N LEU A 216 3.18 -7.78 -8.08
CA LEU A 216 4.39 -7.14 -7.54
C LEU A 216 4.63 -7.47 -6.05
N PRO A 217 3.63 -7.47 -5.15
CA PRO A 217 3.78 -7.95 -3.77
C PRO A 217 4.36 -9.37 -3.67
N ILE A 218 3.87 -10.31 -4.50
CA ILE A 218 4.40 -11.68 -4.57
C ILE A 218 5.86 -11.66 -5.04
N GLU A 219 6.19 -10.88 -6.07
CA GLU A 219 7.56 -10.76 -6.58
C GLU A 219 8.51 -10.12 -5.55
N ILE A 220 8.05 -9.19 -4.72
CA ILE A 220 8.80 -8.63 -3.59
C ILE A 220 9.15 -9.71 -2.57
N ALA A 221 8.18 -10.56 -2.19
CA ALA A 221 8.41 -11.67 -1.28
C ALA A 221 9.37 -12.72 -1.88
N ARG A 222 9.15 -13.12 -3.14
CA ARG A 222 10.04 -14.03 -3.88
C ARG A 222 11.46 -13.48 -3.96
N THR A 223 11.60 -12.19 -4.26
CA THR A 223 12.90 -11.51 -4.34
C THR A 223 13.61 -11.54 -2.99
N THR A 224 12.91 -11.22 -1.91
CA THR A 224 13.49 -11.23 -0.56
C THR A 224 14.05 -12.62 -0.21
N LEU A 225 13.27 -13.68 -0.41
CA LEU A 225 13.71 -15.06 -0.17
C LEU A 225 14.89 -15.45 -1.06
N LYS A 226 14.83 -15.10 -2.36
CA LYS A 226 15.88 -15.41 -3.34
C LYS A 226 17.24 -14.82 -2.93
N TYR A 227 17.25 -13.66 -2.28
CA TYR A 227 18.48 -12.99 -1.83
C TYR A 227 18.84 -13.26 -0.35
N GLY A 228 18.16 -14.22 0.28
CA GLY A 228 18.48 -14.75 1.59
C GLY A 228 17.85 -13.98 2.76
N GLY A 229 16.96 -13.04 2.50
CA GLY A 229 16.18 -12.37 3.55
C GLY A 229 15.10 -13.29 4.12
N TYR A 230 14.65 -12.96 5.33
CA TYR A 230 13.49 -13.58 5.97
C TYR A 230 12.18 -12.97 5.43
N VAL A 231 11.11 -13.75 5.42
CA VAL A 231 9.75 -13.24 5.14
C VAL A 231 8.81 -13.63 6.28
N VAL A 232 8.13 -12.66 6.87
CA VAL A 232 7.14 -12.86 7.93
C VAL A 232 5.79 -12.40 7.41
N ASP A 233 4.87 -13.33 7.15
CA ASP A 233 3.50 -13.02 6.71
C ASP A 233 2.58 -12.85 7.91
N MET A 234 2.11 -11.63 8.14
CA MET A 234 1.26 -11.22 9.25
C MET A 234 -0.12 -10.82 8.70
N ASN A 235 -1.08 -11.71 8.88
CA ASN A 235 -2.41 -11.53 8.33
C ASN A 235 -3.43 -12.34 9.13
N ILE A 236 -4.69 -11.94 9.19
CA ILE A 236 -5.72 -12.68 9.93
C ILE A 236 -6.10 -14.03 9.30
N GLU A 237 -5.77 -14.23 8.02
CA GLU A 237 -6.16 -15.38 7.22
C GLU A 237 -5.03 -15.80 6.28
N ASP A 238 -5.13 -17.04 5.78
CA ASP A 238 -4.32 -17.50 4.66
C ASP A 238 -4.53 -16.67 3.40
N ASN A 239 -3.49 -16.60 2.58
CA ASN A 239 -3.41 -15.71 1.45
C ASN A 239 -2.44 -16.26 0.38
N HIS A 240 -2.19 -15.51 -0.70
CA HIS A 240 -1.33 -15.99 -1.80
C HIS A 240 0.15 -16.17 -1.39
N PHE A 241 0.58 -15.59 -0.27
CA PHE A 241 1.90 -15.83 0.30
C PHE A 241 1.98 -17.14 1.06
N THR A 242 0.88 -17.67 1.63
CA THR A 242 0.89 -18.91 2.42
C THR A 242 1.59 -20.04 1.66
N GLU A 243 1.19 -20.27 0.41
CA GLU A 243 1.79 -21.34 -0.40
C GLU A 243 3.23 -21.03 -0.83
N LEU A 244 3.56 -19.75 -1.07
CA LEU A 244 4.92 -19.34 -1.38
C LEU A 244 5.88 -19.61 -0.22
N LEU A 245 5.41 -19.39 1.01
CA LEU A 245 6.19 -19.47 2.24
C LEU A 245 6.23 -20.88 2.83
N LYS A 246 5.35 -21.78 2.36
CA LYS A 246 5.31 -23.18 2.77
C LYS A 246 6.68 -23.85 2.60
N ASP A 247 7.09 -24.55 3.66
CA ASP A 247 8.35 -25.28 3.77
C ASP A 247 9.64 -24.43 3.58
N LYS A 248 9.54 -23.09 3.65
CA LYS A 248 10.72 -22.22 3.56
C LYS A 248 11.33 -22.01 4.95
N LYS A 249 12.60 -22.39 5.09
CA LYS A 249 13.37 -22.19 6.35
C LYS A 249 13.46 -20.73 6.81
N ARG A 250 13.39 -19.78 5.88
CA ARG A 250 13.46 -18.33 6.13
C ARG A 250 12.08 -17.67 6.07
N ALA A 251 11.02 -18.39 6.40
CA ALA A 251 9.68 -17.84 6.45
C ALA A 251 8.98 -18.14 7.78
N ILE A 252 8.15 -17.19 8.21
CA ILE A 252 7.22 -17.35 9.33
C ILE A 252 5.84 -16.89 8.86
N ILE A 253 4.82 -17.63 9.27
CA ILE A 253 3.42 -17.25 9.06
C ILE A 253 2.82 -16.96 10.44
N VAL A 254 2.25 -15.77 10.59
CA VAL A 254 1.57 -15.31 11.81
C VAL A 254 0.13 -14.96 11.45
N ARG A 255 -0.82 -15.59 12.13
CA ARG A 255 -2.25 -15.40 11.89
C ARG A 255 -2.91 -14.47 12.90
N GLU A 256 -2.47 -13.22 12.90
CA GLU A 256 -2.88 -12.18 13.86
C GLU A 256 -3.15 -10.84 13.15
N ARG A 257 -3.92 -9.97 13.81
CA ARG A 257 -4.12 -8.60 13.32
C ARG A 257 -2.84 -7.79 13.46
N SER A 258 -2.65 -6.85 12.55
CA SER A 258 -1.50 -5.96 12.59
C SER A 258 -1.42 -5.15 13.90
N SER A 259 -2.57 -4.80 14.48
CA SER A 259 -2.70 -4.10 15.76
C SER A 259 -2.13 -4.87 16.95
N ASP A 260 -2.07 -6.19 16.84
CA ASP A 260 -1.72 -7.08 17.95
C ASP A 260 -0.25 -7.48 17.87
N ILE A 261 0.25 -7.77 16.66
CA ILE A 261 1.62 -8.26 16.44
C ILE A 261 2.67 -7.14 16.29
N LEU A 262 2.33 -6.00 15.69
CA LEU A 262 3.30 -4.91 15.49
C LEU A 262 3.80 -4.29 16.80
N PRO A 263 2.99 -4.11 17.86
CA PRO A 263 3.50 -3.68 19.16
C PRO A 263 4.61 -4.60 19.69
N ILE A 264 4.44 -5.92 19.51
CA ILE A 264 5.41 -6.90 20.00
C ILE A 264 6.71 -6.84 19.18
N ILE A 265 6.61 -6.74 17.85
CA ILE A 265 7.78 -6.55 16.98
C ILE A 265 8.54 -5.28 17.35
N LYS A 266 7.81 -4.18 17.60
CA LYS A 266 8.41 -2.91 18.01
C LYS A 266 9.19 -3.06 19.31
N GLU A 267 8.58 -3.65 20.34
CA GLU A 267 9.22 -3.87 21.63
C GLU A 267 10.48 -4.74 21.50
N GLN A 268 10.44 -5.77 20.66
CA GLN A 268 11.59 -6.66 20.41
C GLN A 268 12.75 -5.93 19.73
N ILE A 269 12.45 -5.10 18.73
CA ILE A 269 13.46 -4.27 18.06
C ILE A 269 14.08 -3.28 19.05
N GLU A 270 13.26 -2.58 19.84
CA GLU A 270 13.73 -1.64 20.86
C GLU A 270 14.65 -2.32 21.89
N LYS A 271 14.22 -3.44 22.47
CA LYS A 271 15.02 -4.21 23.44
C LYS A 271 16.34 -4.69 22.85
N SER A 272 16.33 -5.17 21.61
CA SER A 272 17.55 -5.67 20.95
C SER A 272 18.56 -4.53 20.72
N ILE A 273 18.09 -3.34 20.32
CA ILE A 273 18.93 -2.15 20.15
C ILE A 273 19.47 -1.67 21.51
N GLU A 274 18.64 -1.65 22.56
CA GLU A 274 19.07 -1.29 23.93
C GLU A 274 20.13 -2.24 24.48
N GLN A 275 20.09 -3.52 24.08
CA GLN A 275 21.08 -4.54 24.45
C GLN A 275 22.36 -4.51 23.60
N GLY A 276 22.44 -3.62 22.61
CA GLY A 276 23.63 -3.42 21.77
C GLY A 276 23.80 -4.46 20.66
N VAL A 277 22.71 -5.09 20.22
CA VAL A 277 22.68 -5.98 19.04
C VAL A 277 22.67 -5.18 17.74
#